data_AF-A0A935BCS2-F1
#
_entry.id   AF-A0A935BCS2-F1
#
_cell.length_a   1.000
_cell.length_b   1.000
_cell.length_c   1.000
_cell.angle_alpha   90.00
_cell.angle_beta   90.00
_cell.angle_gamma   90.00
#
_symmetry.space_group_name_H-M   'P 1'
#
loop_
_entity.id
_entity.type
_entity.pdbx_description
1 polymer ?
#
loop_
_entity_poly.entity_id
_entity_poly.type
_entity_poly.pdbx_seq_one_letter_code
_entity_poly.pdbx_strand_id
1 'polypeptide(L)' 'MKSVKLSIVIVVATFSLSANAFSQWAKQAVNTTASFRGLSVVNEKVVWASGTGGTVIQTIDGGRTGR' A
#
# COMPACT_ATOMS: atom_id res chain seq x y z
N MET A 1 -19.03 -33.55 25.29
CA MET A 1 -19.69 -32.24 25.49
C MET A 1 -18.71 -31.08 25.76
N LYS A 2 -17.69 -31.22 26.62
CA LYS A 2 -16.70 -30.15 26.88
C LYS A 2 -15.86 -29.78 25.65
N SER A 3 -15.45 -30.77 24.86
CA SER A 3 -14.68 -30.60 23.62
C SER A 3 -15.44 -29.86 22.51
N VAL A 4 -16.73 -30.14 22.33
CA VAL A 4 -17.60 -29.48 21.33
C VAL A 4 -17.82 -28.00 21.66
N LYS A 5 -18.02 -27.66 22.94
CA LYS A 5 -18.12 -26.27 23.39
C LYS A 5 -16.83 -25.49 23.12
N LEU A 6 -15.67 -26.13 23.33
CA LEU A 6 -14.37 -25.52 23.04
C LEU A 6 -14.18 -25.26 21.54
N SER A 7 -14.57 -26.21 20.68
CA SER A 7 -14.52 -26.02 19.22
C SER A 7 -15.43 -24.88 18.74
N ILE A 8 -16.64 -24.74 19.29
CA ILE A 8 -17.56 -23.65 18.95
C ILE A 8 -16.98 -22.29 19.35
N VAL A 9 -16.36 -22.19 20.53
CA VAL A 9 -15.72 -20.95 21.00
C VAL A 9 -14.57 -20.55 20.07
N ILE A 10 -13.75 -21.51 19.63
CA ILE A 10 -12.65 -21.25 18.70
C ILE A 10 -13.17 -20.76 17.34
N VAL A 11 -14.20 -21.41 16.79
CA VAL A 11 -14.80 -21.02 15.51
C VAL A 11 -15.38 -19.60 15.57
N VAL A 12 -16.11 -19.28 16.65
CA VAL A 12 -16.67 -17.93 16.86
C VAL A 12 -15.55 -16.90 17.01
N ALA A 13 -14.50 -17.20 17.77
CA ALA A 13 -13.35 -16.31 17.94
C ALA A 13 -12.61 -16.04 16.63
N THR A 14 -12.44 -17.05 15.77
CA THR A 14 -11.81 -16.88 14.45
C THR A 14 -12.67 -16.07 13.48
N PHE A 15 -14.00 -16.15 13.58
CA PHE A 15 -14.91 -15.38 12.73
C PHE A 15 -14.99 -13.90 13.14
N SER A 16 -14.76 -13.58 14.42
CA SER A 16 -14.72 -12.21 14.94
C SER A 16 -13.43 -11.45 14.62
N LEU A 17 -12.41 -12.10 14.03
CA LEU A 17 -11.11 -11.49 13.69
C LEU A 17 -11.05 -10.89 12.28
N SER A 18 -12.18 -10.51 11.68
CA SER A 18 -12.16 -9.83 10.38
C SER A 18 -11.53 -8.43 10.51
N ALA A 19 -10.23 -8.33 10.19
CA ALA A 19 -9.53 -7.07 10.08
C ALA A 19 -9.98 -6.35 8.81
N ASN A 20 -10.48 -5.12 8.97
CA ASN A 20 -10.77 -4.26 7.83
C ASN A 20 -9.43 -3.78 7.23
N ALA A 21 -9.14 -4.21 6.00
CA ALA A 21 -8.02 -3.68 5.25
C ALA A 21 -8.41 -2.31 4.67
N PHE A 22 -7.89 -1.23 5.25
CA PHE A 22 -8.07 0.12 4.70
C PHE A 22 -6.94 0.43 3.71
N SER A 23 -7.24 0.43 2.42
CA SER A 23 -6.34 0.99 1.40
C SER A 23 -6.56 2.50 1.35
N GLN A 24 -5.68 3.26 1.99
CA GLN A 24 -5.75 4.73 2.01
C GLN A 24 -4.74 5.34 1.06
N TRP A 25 -5.20 6.31 0.26
CA TRP A 25 -4.34 7.13 -0.56
C TRP A 25 -3.54 8.08 0.34
N ALA A 26 -2.24 7.87 0.45
CA ALA A 26 -1.32 8.81 1.07
C ALA A 26 -0.73 9.72 -0.01
N LYS A 27 -0.95 11.03 0.10
CA LYS A 27 -0.33 11.98 -0.82
C LYS A 27 1.16 12.03 -0.55
N GLN A 28 1.95 11.71 -1.56
CA GLN A 28 3.39 11.85 -1.49
C GLN A 28 3.81 13.24 -1.97
N ALA A 29 4.47 14.00 -1.10
CA ALA A 29 4.98 15.31 -1.46
C ALA A 29 6.21 15.14 -2.37
N VAL A 30 6.25 15.92 -3.45
CA VAL A 30 7.39 16.03 -4.36
C VAL A 30 7.65 17.51 -4.61
N ASN A 31 8.92 17.90 -4.68
CA ASN A 31 9.33 19.30 -4.81
C ASN A 31 9.25 19.78 -6.26
N THR A 32 8.09 19.61 -6.90
CA THR A 32 7.86 20.02 -8.29
C THR A 32 6.37 20.26 -8.56
N THR A 33 6.08 21.17 -9.49
CA THR A 33 4.73 21.40 -10.04
C THR A 33 4.49 20.60 -11.32
N ALA A 34 5.44 19.73 -11.70
CA ALA A 34 5.33 18.92 -12.90
C ALA A 34 4.11 18.01 -12.85
N SER A 35 3.38 17.94 -13.96
CA SER A 35 2.33 16.96 -14.13
C SER A 35 2.93 15.63 -14.57
N PHE A 36 2.80 14.59 -13.75
CA PHE A 36 3.25 13.24 -14.07
C PHE A 36 2.20 12.47 -14.87
N ARG A 37 2.61 11.83 -15.97
CA ARG A 37 1.74 10.99 -16.81
C ARG A 37 2.37 9.64 -17.18
N GLY A 38 3.67 9.48 -16.99
CA GLY A 38 4.37 8.21 -17.17
C GLY A 38 4.69 7.55 -15.83
N LEU A 39 4.56 6.23 -15.77
CA LEU A 39 4.91 5.41 -14.62
C LEU A 39 5.57 4.11 -15.08
N SER A 40 6.64 3.70 -14.40
CA SER A 40 7.29 2.40 -14.60
C SER A 40 7.58 1.75 -13.25
N VAL A 41 7.03 0.55 -13.03
CA VAL A 41 7.16 -0.21 -11.78
C VAL A 41 8.18 -1.32 -12.01
N VAL A 42 9.31 -1.25 -11.31
CA VAL A 42 10.35 -2.30 -11.38
C VAL A 42 10.05 -3.43 -10.40
N ASN A 43 9.67 -3.07 -9.17
CA ASN A 43 9.21 -3.99 -8.12
C ASN A 43 8.40 -3.22 -7.07
N GLU A 44 8.00 -3.86 -5.95
CA GLU A 44 7.14 -3.22 -4.94
C GLU A 44 7.81 -2.04 -4.19
N LYS A 45 9.13 -1.88 -4.34
CA LYS A 45 9.90 -0.80 -3.72
C LYS A 45 10.31 0.26 -4.73
N VAL A 46 10.65 -0.15 -5.95
CA VAL A 46 11.28 0.69 -6.96
C VAL A 46 10.29 1.08 -8.05
N VAL A 47 9.93 2.36 -8.08
CA VAL A 47 8.98 2.93 -9.05
C VAL A 47 9.50 4.25 -9.58
N TRP A 48 9.35 4.47 -10.89
CA TRP A 48 9.69 5.71 -11.58
C TRP A 48 8.44 6.42 -12.08
N ALA A 49 8.43 7.75 -12.01
CA ALA A 49 7.41 8.57 -12.65
C ALA A 49 8.03 9.69 -13.49
N SER A 50 7.46 9.96 -14.66
CA SER A 50 7.91 11.00 -15.58
C SER A 50 6.79 12.01 -15.90
N GLY A 51 7.19 13.27 -16.10
CA GLY A 51 6.27 14.38 -16.24
C GLY A 51 6.77 15.52 -17.13
N THR A 52 6.03 16.63 -17.10
CA THR A 52 6.32 17.83 -17.89
C THR A 52 7.75 18.36 -17.69
N GLY A 53 8.32 18.94 -18.75
CA GLY A 53 9.68 19.51 -18.70
C GLY A 53 10.79 18.46 -18.57
N GLY A 54 10.50 17.19 -18.85
CA GLY A 54 11.48 16.10 -18.67
C GLY A 54 11.70 15.73 -17.20
N THR A 55 10.80 16.11 -16.30
CA THR A 55 10.91 15.78 -14.88
C THR A 55 10.79 14.28 -14.68
N VAL A 56 11.73 13.68 -13.95
CA VAL A 56 11.73 12.27 -13.56
C VAL A 56 11.95 12.19 -12.06
N ILE A 57 11.13 11.38 -11.38
CA ILE A 57 11.27 11.07 -9.95
C ILE A 57 11.28 9.56 -9.74
N GLN A 58 11.84 9.14 -8.61
CA GLN A 58 11.88 7.73 -8.22
C GLN A 58 11.56 7.55 -6.74
N THR A 59 11.00 6.39 -6.40
CA THR A 59 11.04 5.83 -5.05
C THR A 59 11.80 4.50 -5.07
N ILE A 60 12.47 4.19 -3.97
CA ILE A 60 13.14 2.90 -3.72
C ILE A 60 12.63 2.22 -2.44
N ASP A 61 11.55 2.75 -1.86
CA ASP A 61 10.96 2.30 -0.60
C ASP A 61 9.43 2.10 -0.69
N GLY A 62 8.90 1.98 -1.90
CA GLY A 62 7.48 1.73 -2.16
C GLY A 62 6.62 2.98 -2.03
N GLY A 63 7.18 4.15 -2.31
CA GLY A 63 6.48 5.43 -2.28
C GLY A 63 6.42 6.08 -0.91
N ARG A 64 7.22 5.63 0.06
CA ARG A 64 7.34 6.29 1.38
C ARG A 64 8.19 7.54 1.30
N THR A 65 9.20 7.56 0.43
CA THR A 65 9.96 8.76 0.04
C THR A 65 10.07 8.86 -1.48
N GLY A 66 9.89 10.07 -2.01
CA GLY A 66 10.16 10.43 -3.40
C GLY A 66 11.46 11.22 -3.46
N ARG A 67 12.33 10.90 -4.41
CA ARG A 67 13.55 11.64 -4.72
C ARG A 67 13.56 12.06 -6.19
#